data_AF-A0A378JFB0-F1
#
_entry.id   AF-A0A378JFB0-F1
#
_cell.length_a   1.000
_cell.length_b   1.000
_cell.length_c   1.000
_cell.angle_alpha   90.00
_cell.angle_beta   90.00
_cell.angle_gamma   90.00
#
_symmetry.space_group_name_H-M   'P 1'
#
loop_
_entity.id
_entity.type
_entity.pdbx_description
1 polymer ?
#
loop_
_entity_poly.entity_id
_entity_poly.type
_entity_poly.pdbx_seq_one_letter_code
_entity_poly.pdbx_strand_id
1 'polypeptide(L)'
;MVKWYNLFFVILLCGAYLPTIHATPSQADINNYKNMEYETCNKQCYANRESCFAQSRNLARNRAEWQSMDLACFQQKNACVSQCQLILSRPY
;
A
#
# COMPACT_ATOMS: atom_id res chain seq x y z
N MET A 1 -3.52 -50.30 -30.14
CA MET A 1 -2.46 -49.62 -30.92
C MET A 1 -2.65 -48.13 -30.81
N VAL A 2 -1.91 -47.47 -29.92
CA VAL A 2 -1.99 -46.01 -29.70
C VAL A 2 -1.20 -45.33 -30.82
N LYS A 3 -1.87 -44.50 -31.63
CA LYS A 3 -1.25 -43.74 -32.72
C LYS A 3 -0.24 -42.76 -32.12
N TRP A 4 1.04 -42.92 -32.46
CA TRP A 4 2.18 -42.12 -31.98
C TRP A 4 2.01 -40.60 -32.18
N TYR A 5 1.15 -40.18 -33.12
CA TYR A 5 0.83 -38.78 -33.39
C TYR A 5 0.11 -38.05 -32.23
N ASN A 6 -0.57 -38.76 -31.34
CA ASN A 6 -1.25 -38.15 -30.19
C ASN A 6 -0.28 -37.81 -29.05
N LEU A 7 0.88 -38.48 -28.96
CA LEU A 7 1.87 -38.18 -27.93
C LEU A 7 2.63 -36.88 -28.24
N PHE A 8 2.88 -36.62 -29.53
CA PHE A 8 3.56 -35.40 -30.00
C PHE A 8 2.72 -34.13 -29.76
N PHE A 9 1.38 -34.23 -29.89
CA PHE A 9 0.49 -33.10 -29.67
C PHE A 9 0.41 -32.66 -28.20
N VAL A 10 0.53 -33.61 -27.26
CA VAL A 10 0.53 -33.32 -25.82
C VAL A 10 1.84 -32.67 -25.38
N ILE A 11 2.97 -33.05 -25.98
CA ILE A 11 4.28 -32.43 -25.69
C ILE A 11 4.34 -31.00 -26.24
N LEU A 12 3.73 -30.73 -27.41
CA LEU A 12 3.63 -29.37 -27.96
C LEU A 12 2.72 -28.44 -27.12
N LEU A 13 1.66 -28.98 -26.49
CA LEU A 13 0.78 -28.22 -25.60
C LEU A 13 1.39 -27.97 -24.20
N CYS A 14 2.23 -28.87 -23.70
CA CYS A 14 2.98 -28.68 -22.46
C CYS A 14 4.29 -27.89 -22.62
N GLY A 15 4.78 -27.68 -23.85
CA GLY A 15 6.02 -26.96 -24.13
C GLY A 15 5.90 -25.44 -24.10
N ALA A 16 4.70 -24.89 -23.91
CA ALA A 16 4.44 -23.45 -23.95
C ALA A 16 4.40 -22.78 -22.57
N TYR A 17 4.92 -23.43 -21.52
CA TYR A 17 5.33 -22.70 -20.31
C TYR A 17 6.65 -21.99 -20.59
N LEU A 18 6.57 -20.97 -21.45
CA LEU A 18 7.57 -19.90 -21.45
C LEU A 18 7.71 -19.46 -19.99
N PRO A 19 8.93 -19.41 -19.42
CA PRO A 19 9.10 -18.66 -18.19
C PRO A 19 8.60 -17.26 -18.53
N THR A 20 7.55 -16.81 -17.86
CA THR A 20 7.16 -15.41 -17.89
C THR A 20 8.41 -14.66 -17.50
N ILE A 21 9.04 -14.02 -18.50
CA ILE A 21 10.17 -13.13 -18.29
C ILE A 21 9.53 -11.96 -17.56
N HIS A 22 9.45 -12.06 -16.23
CA HIS A 22 9.07 -10.93 -15.40
C HIS A 22 10.21 -9.93 -15.59
N ALA A 23 10.01 -8.98 -16.51
CA ALA A 23 10.90 -7.87 -16.67
C ALA A 23 11.07 -7.25 -15.28
N THR A 24 12.30 -7.26 -14.78
CA THR A 24 12.61 -6.59 -13.51
C THR A 24 12.21 -5.12 -13.70
N PRO A 25 11.31 -4.57 -12.86
CA PRO A 25 10.86 -3.20 -13.02
C PRO A 25 12.06 -2.27 -12.96
N SER A 26 12.04 -1.20 -13.77
CA SER A 26 13.12 -0.22 -13.72
C SER A 26 13.12 0.47 -12.35
N GLN A 27 14.27 1.02 -11.95
CA GLN A 27 14.33 1.82 -10.71
C GLN A 27 13.36 3.01 -10.75
N ALA A 28 13.08 3.56 -11.94
CA ALA A 28 12.09 4.62 -12.12
C ALA A 28 10.67 4.13 -11.81
N ASP A 29 10.30 2.93 -12.26
CA ASP A 29 8.98 2.33 -11.99
C ASP A 29 8.81 2.04 -10.49
N ILE A 30 9.86 1.51 -9.84
CA ILE A 30 9.87 1.27 -8.39
C ILE A 30 9.69 2.59 -7.62
N ASN A 31 10.41 3.64 -8.01
CA ASN A 31 10.30 4.95 -7.35
C ASN A 31 8.92 5.58 -7.55
N ASN A 32 8.35 5.49 -8.75
CA ASN A 32 6.99 5.97 -9.03
C ASN A 32 5.95 5.23 -8.19
N TYR A 33 6.07 3.91 -8.07
CA TYR A 33 5.18 3.12 -7.24
C TYR A 33 5.27 3.50 -5.75
N LYS A 34 6.49 3.63 -5.21
CA LYS A 34 6.71 4.10 -3.83
C LYS A 34 6.10 5.47 -3.57
N ASN A 35 6.24 6.41 -4.50
CA ASN A 35 5.66 7.74 -4.37
C ASN A 35 4.12 7.68 -4.34
N MET A 36 3.52 6.85 -5.20
CA MET A 36 2.07 6.64 -5.21
C MET A 36 1.56 6.03 -3.89
N GLU A 37 2.26 5.02 -3.36
CA GLU A 37 1.93 4.42 -2.06
C GLU A 37 2.10 5.41 -0.91
N TYR A 38 3.18 6.20 -0.92
CA TYR A 38 3.42 7.26 0.06
C TYR A 38 2.30 8.30 0.04
N GLU A 39 1.90 8.79 -1.13
CA GLU A 39 0.83 9.77 -1.26
C GLU A 39 -0.51 9.22 -0.76
N THR A 40 -0.80 7.96 -1.10
CA THR A 40 -2.02 7.27 -0.67
C THR A 40 -2.05 7.13 0.86
N CYS A 41 -0.94 6.68 1.46
CA CYS A 41 -0.77 6.57 2.90
C CYS A 41 -0.94 7.94 3.59
N ASN A 42 -0.29 8.98 3.05
CA ASN A 42 -0.36 10.33 3.60
C ASN A 42 -1.79 10.89 3.56
N LYS A 43 -2.52 10.70 2.45
CA LYS A 43 -3.94 11.05 2.32
C LYS A 43 -4.79 10.35 3.38
N GLN A 44 -4.56 9.06 3.62
CA GLN A 44 -5.26 8.32 4.68
C GLN A 44 -4.95 8.89 6.07
N CYS A 45 -3.71 9.26 6.37
CA CYS A 45 -3.36 9.89 7.65
C CYS A 45 -4.11 11.22 7.87
N TYR A 46 -4.28 12.02 6.81
CA TYR A 46 -5.08 13.25 6.88
C TYR A 46 -6.56 12.96 7.13
N ALA A 47 -7.16 12.00 6.41
CA ALA A 47 -8.55 11.60 6.62
C ALA A 47 -8.79 11.07 8.05
N ASN A 48 -7.87 10.25 8.56
CA ASN A 48 -7.93 9.73 9.93
C ASN A 48 -7.89 10.86 10.97
N ARG A 49 -7.04 11.87 10.76
CA ARG A 49 -6.97 13.05 11.62
C ARG A 49 -8.29 13.83 11.64
N GLU A 50 -8.89 14.06 10.47
CA GLU A 50 -10.16 14.77 10.38
C GLU A 50 -11.29 14.01 11.07
N SER A 51 -11.33 12.69 10.90
CA SER A 51 -12.26 11.83 11.65
C SER A 51 -12.01 11.91 13.17
N CYS A 52 -10.75 11.92 13.61
CA CYS A 52 -10.39 12.07 15.01
C CYS A 52 -10.90 13.40 15.58
N PHE A 53 -10.72 14.52 14.87
CA PHE A 53 -11.26 15.83 15.29
C PHE A 53 -12.79 15.92 15.24
N ALA A 54 -13.44 15.19 14.34
CA ALA A 54 -14.90 15.10 14.34
C ALA A 54 -15.40 14.34 15.60
N GLN A 55 -14.70 13.27 15.97
CA GLN A 55 -15.01 12.48 17.16
C GLN A 55 -14.68 13.22 18.46
N SER A 56 -13.55 13.94 18.53
CA SER A 56 -13.14 14.69 19.73
C SER A 56 -14.19 15.70 20.16
N ARG A 57 -14.79 16.41 19.19
CA ARG A 57 -15.87 17.37 19.43
C ARG A 57 -17.13 16.74 20.03
N ASN A 58 -17.44 15.49 19.68
CA ASN A 58 -18.63 14.79 20.17
C ASN A 58 -18.39 14.12 21.53
N LEU A 59 -17.14 13.76 21.85
CA LEU A 59 -16.78 13.02 23.05
C LEU A 59 -16.39 13.92 24.23
N ALA A 60 -15.84 15.11 23.95
CA ALA A 60 -15.34 15.99 24.98
C ALA A 60 -16.48 16.58 25.84
N ARG A 61 -16.33 16.47 27.17
CA ARG A 61 -17.29 17.01 28.14
C ARG A 61 -17.02 18.46 28.48
N ASN A 62 -15.79 18.91 28.25
CA ASN A 62 -15.34 20.27 28.48
C ASN A 62 -14.21 20.67 27.53
N ARG A 63 -13.83 21.95 27.58
CA ARG A 63 -12.81 22.52 26.68
C ARG A 63 -11.40 21.95 26.89
N ALA A 64 -11.01 21.67 28.13
CA ALA A 64 -9.68 21.13 28.41
C ALA A 64 -9.54 19.70 27.87
N GLU A 65 -10.59 18.89 28.01
CA GLU A 65 -10.66 17.55 27.43
C GLU A 65 -10.61 17.60 25.91
N TRP A 66 -11.39 18.49 25.28
CA TRP A 66 -11.36 18.66 23.83
C TRP A 66 -9.95 19.02 23.33
N GLN A 67 -9.26 19.96 23.99
CA GLN A 67 -7.89 20.35 23.63
C GLN A 67 -6.90 19.20 23.79
N SER A 68 -7.04 18.40 24.84
CA SER A 68 -6.20 17.21 25.04
C SER A 68 -6.44 16.17 23.94
N MET A 69 -7.69 15.94 23.54
CA MET A 69 -8.03 15.03 22.46
C MET A 69 -7.52 15.52 21.11
N ASP A 70 -7.64 16.82 20.84
CA ASP A 70 -7.11 17.42 19.61
C ASP A 70 -5.59 17.28 19.52
N LEU A 71 -4.86 17.47 20.62
CA LEU A 71 -3.42 17.23 20.67
C LEU A 71 -3.06 15.77 20.37
N ALA A 72 -3.83 14.82 20.91
CA ALA A 72 -3.65 13.40 20.61
C ALA A 72 -3.89 13.09 19.12
N CYS A 73 -4.93 13.68 18.50
CA CYS A 73 -5.18 13.55 17.06
C CYS A 73 -4.00 14.07 16.21
N PHE A 74 -3.38 15.19 16.61
CA PHE A 74 -2.18 15.70 15.93
C PHE A 74 -0.98 14.77 16.05
N GLN A 75 -0.72 14.25 17.26
CA GLN A 75 0.37 13.31 17.49
C GLN A 75 0.18 12.02 16.70
N GLN A 76 -1.05 11.49 16.65
CA GLN A 76 -1.39 10.30 15.86
C GLN A 76 -1.12 10.53 14.37
N LYS A 77 -1.49 11.70 13.81
CA LYS A 77 -1.18 12.04 12.42
C LYS A 77 0.32 12.08 12.16
N ASN A 78 1.10 12.67 13.07
CA ASN A 78 2.56 12.75 12.89
C ASN A 78 3.22 11.37 12.93
N ALA A 79 2.77 10.50 13.83
CA ALA A 79 3.21 9.10 13.84
C ALA A 79 2.83 8.37 12.55
N CYS A 80 1.61 8.56 12.05
CA CYS A 80 1.14 7.98 10.79
C CYS A 80 1.98 8.44 9.59
N VAL A 81 2.26 9.75 9.47
CA VAL A 81 3.12 10.29 8.39
C VAL A 81 4.53 9.73 8.47
N SER A 82 5.08 9.57 9.68
CA SER A 82 6.41 8.97 9.87
C SER A 82 6.45 7.52 9.38
N GLN A 83 5.37 6.75 9.59
CA GLN A 83 5.23 5.41 9.03
C GLN A 83 5.12 5.42 7.50
N CYS A 84 4.39 6.39 6.92
CA CYS A 84 4.33 6.55 5.46
C CYS A 84 5.70 6.84 4.85
N GLN A 85 6.54 7.64 5.51
CA GLN A 85 7.90 7.94 5.03
C GLN A 85 8.77 6.68 4.89
N LEU A 86 8.50 5.62 5.68
CA LEU A 86 9.23 4.36 5.56
C LEU A 86 9.05 3.69 4.19
N ILE A 87 7.91 3.93 3.51
CA ILE A 87 7.63 3.40 2.16
C ILE A 87 8.73 3.81 1.18
N LEU A 88 9.19 5.06 1.26
CA LEU A 88 10.21 5.60 0.38
C LEU A 88 11.56 4.89 0.58
N SER A 89 11.87 4.50 1.82
CA SER A 89 13.13 3.86 2.22
C SER A 89 13.17 2.33 2.09
N ARG A 90 12.03 1.65 1.87
CA ARG A 90 11.98 0.17 1.82
C ARG A 90 12.71 -0.38 0.58
N PRO A 91 13.51 -1.46 0.69
CA PRO A 91 14.01 -2.17 -0.48
C PRO A 91 12.87 -2.91 -1.20
N TYR A 92 12.93 -3.01 -2.54
CA TYR A 92 12.01 -3.78 -3.40
C TYR A 92 12.72 -5.01 -3.97
#